data_AF-A0A431TY61-F1
#
_entry.id   AF-A0A431TY61-F1
#
_cell.length_a   1.000
_cell.length_b   1.000
_cell.length_c   1.000
_cell.angle_alpha   90.00
_cell.angle_beta   90.00
_cell.angle_gamma   90.00
#
_symmetry.space_group_name_H-M   'P 1'
#
loop_
_entity.id
_entity.type
_entity.pdbx_description
1 polymer ?
#
loop_
_entity_poly.entity_id
_entity_poly.type
_entity_poly.pdbx_seq_one_letter_code
_entity_poly.pdbx_strand_id
1 'polypeptide(L)'
;MKLNRRLNQLTAAEYRHVLTNYRRYTDFNSLGLFRSILENEKLDPAQRLQVRDAAVTAFPKFFEFLQLKDPDTYLQLQALGQEQTAAERQAAWQQVQRNQQQLLADKRLRHRNFGTYAKHECGYADCPLNGLMIRQGSRTTGRGMWFHSDRRLGWNHYRNHQAEQRRQDRKAFNAARHTRFPEDL
;
A
#
# COMPACT_ATOMS: atom_id res chain seq x y z
N MET A 1 7.51 5.55 -26.15
CA MET A 1 7.31 4.18 -26.65
C MET A 1 6.40 3.42 -25.68
N LYS A 2 5.84 2.29 -26.07
CA LYS A 2 5.14 1.36 -25.15
C LYS A 2 5.93 0.07 -25.03
N LEU A 3 5.91 -0.56 -23.85
CA LEU A 3 6.54 -1.86 -23.63
C LEU A 3 5.74 -2.98 -24.33
N ASN A 4 4.41 -2.85 -24.39
CA ASN A 4 3.47 -3.78 -25.05
C ASN A 4 3.60 -5.25 -24.58
N ARG A 5 4.17 -5.48 -23.40
CA ARG A 5 4.33 -6.80 -22.78
C ARG A 5 4.12 -6.68 -21.27
N ARG A 6 3.62 -7.75 -20.66
CA ARG A 6 3.51 -7.80 -19.19
C ARG A 6 4.89 -7.95 -18.57
N LEU A 7 5.16 -7.22 -17.49
CA LEU A 7 6.45 -7.23 -16.81
C LEU A 7 6.81 -8.64 -16.30
N ASN A 8 5.82 -9.44 -15.88
CA ASN A 8 6.03 -10.81 -15.38
C ASN A 8 6.39 -11.83 -16.48
N GLN A 9 6.47 -11.41 -17.74
CA GLN A 9 6.88 -12.25 -18.86
C GLN A 9 8.31 -11.95 -19.34
N LEU A 10 8.99 -10.99 -18.69
CA LEU A 10 10.33 -10.56 -19.05
C LEU A 10 11.39 -11.53 -18.52
N THR A 11 12.48 -11.69 -19.26
CA THR A 11 13.70 -12.35 -18.77
C THR A 11 14.49 -11.41 -17.85
N ALA A 12 15.48 -11.93 -17.13
CA ALA A 12 16.36 -11.10 -16.29
C ALA A 12 17.08 -10.00 -17.10
N ALA A 13 17.51 -10.30 -18.33
CA ALA A 13 18.15 -9.33 -19.20
C ALA A 13 17.18 -8.22 -19.66
N GLU A 14 15.94 -8.60 -19.98
CA GLU A 14 14.89 -7.65 -20.35
C GLU A 14 14.52 -6.74 -19.16
N TYR A 15 14.42 -7.29 -17.94
CA TYR A 15 14.24 -6.48 -16.74
C TYR A 15 15.34 -5.45 -16.58
N ARG A 16 16.63 -5.85 -16.67
CA ARG A 16 17.75 -4.91 -16.59
C ARG A 16 17.66 -3.81 -17.65
N HIS A 17 17.31 -4.17 -18.89
CA HIS A 17 17.11 -3.19 -19.95
C HIS A 17 15.99 -2.19 -19.62
N VAL A 18 14.83 -2.70 -19.15
CA VAL A 18 13.68 -1.86 -18.80
C VAL A 18 13.99 -0.97 -17.60
N LEU A 19 14.65 -1.47 -16.56
CA LEU A 19 15.04 -0.68 -15.37
C LEU A 19 15.92 0.51 -15.74
N THR A 20 16.86 0.34 -16.68
CA THR A 20 17.72 1.43 -17.15
C THR A 20 16.98 2.41 -18.08
N ASN A 21 16.00 1.93 -18.85
CA ASN A 21 15.33 2.70 -19.90
C ASN A 21 13.87 3.06 -19.59
N TYR A 22 13.42 2.93 -18.33
CA TYR A 22 12.01 2.94 -17.96
C TYR A 22 11.25 4.17 -18.45
N ARG A 23 11.90 5.34 -18.46
CA ARG A 23 11.31 6.62 -18.91
C ARG A 23 10.87 6.63 -20.36
N ARG A 24 11.36 5.70 -21.18
CA ARG A 24 10.97 5.57 -22.60
C ARG A 24 9.59 4.92 -22.77
N TYR A 25 9.10 4.22 -21.74
CA TYR A 25 7.87 3.44 -21.79
C TYR A 25 6.74 4.20 -21.07
N THR A 26 5.72 4.60 -21.82
CA THR A 26 4.58 5.36 -21.28
C THR A 26 3.61 4.50 -20.46
N ASP A 27 3.64 3.19 -20.67
CA ASP A 27 2.83 2.17 -19.98
C ASP A 27 3.58 1.49 -18.82
N PHE A 28 4.77 1.97 -18.44
CA PHE A 28 5.54 1.39 -17.35
C PHE A 28 4.93 1.71 -15.99
N ASN A 29 4.76 0.68 -15.17
CA ASN A 29 4.21 0.79 -13.82
C ASN A 29 5.25 0.36 -12.78
N SER A 30 5.84 1.33 -12.08
CA SER A 30 6.85 1.08 -11.03
C SER A 30 6.33 0.25 -9.86
N LEU A 31 5.03 0.31 -9.52
CA LEU A 31 4.46 -0.53 -8.46
C LEU A 31 4.18 -1.95 -8.99
N GLY A 32 3.67 -2.04 -10.22
CA GLY A 32 3.43 -3.31 -10.90
C GLY A 32 4.71 -4.13 -11.15
N LEU A 33 5.85 -3.44 -11.33
CA LEU A 33 7.18 -4.05 -11.44
C LEU A 33 7.52 -4.94 -10.25
N PHE A 34 7.25 -4.49 -9.03
CA PHE A 34 7.63 -5.25 -7.83
C PHE A 34 6.83 -6.54 -7.71
N ARG A 35 5.52 -6.46 -7.96
CA ARG A 35 4.65 -7.65 -8.00
C ARG A 35 5.05 -8.60 -9.12
N SER A 36 5.43 -8.07 -10.28
CA SER A 36 5.81 -8.90 -11.42
C SER A 36 7.09 -9.70 -11.21
N ILE A 37 7.96 -9.33 -10.26
CA ILE A 37 9.15 -10.11 -9.90
C ILE A 37 8.75 -11.42 -9.22
N LEU A 38 7.74 -11.36 -8.34
CA LEU A 38 7.22 -12.53 -7.62
C LEU A 38 6.42 -13.46 -8.54
N GLU A 39 5.62 -12.88 -9.44
CA GLU A 39 4.75 -13.61 -10.37
C GLU A 39 5.48 -14.17 -11.60
N ASN A 40 6.80 -13.96 -11.73
CA ASN A 40 7.54 -14.35 -12.93
C ASN A 40 8.19 -15.75 -12.78
N GLU A 41 7.67 -16.69 -13.55
CA GLU A 41 8.13 -18.09 -13.59
C GLU A 41 9.43 -18.30 -14.39
N LYS A 42 9.84 -17.34 -15.23
CA LYS A 42 11.09 -17.42 -16.02
C LYS A 42 12.33 -17.05 -15.23
N LEU A 43 12.17 -16.39 -14.07
CA LEU A 43 13.29 -16.02 -13.22
C LEU A 43 13.58 -17.14 -12.22
N ASP A 44 14.81 -17.61 -12.23
CA ASP A 44 15.32 -18.44 -11.13
C ASP A 44 15.46 -17.62 -9.83
N PRO A 45 15.63 -18.26 -8.66
CA PRO A 45 15.72 -17.55 -7.39
C PRO A 45 16.83 -16.48 -7.32
N ALA A 46 18.00 -16.74 -7.93
CA ALA A 46 19.11 -15.79 -7.93
C ALA A 46 18.81 -14.59 -8.84
N GLN A 47 18.20 -14.83 -10.00
CA GLN A 47 17.74 -13.78 -10.90
C GLN A 47 16.65 -12.92 -10.26
N ARG A 48 15.69 -13.53 -9.54
CA ARG A 48 14.67 -12.77 -8.80
C ARG A 48 15.29 -11.81 -7.79
N LEU A 49 16.30 -12.27 -7.03
CA LEU A 49 17.04 -11.43 -6.10
C LEU A 49 17.75 -10.27 -6.80
N GLN A 50 18.49 -10.55 -7.87
CA GLN A 50 19.19 -9.51 -8.64
C GLN A 50 18.23 -8.46 -9.22
N VAL A 51 17.09 -8.89 -9.78
CA VAL A 51 16.08 -7.99 -10.32
C VAL A 51 15.42 -7.18 -9.20
N ARG A 52 15.13 -7.81 -8.05
CA ARG A 52 14.61 -7.13 -6.85
C ARG A 52 15.55 -6.02 -6.38
N ASP A 53 16.83 -6.32 -6.22
CA ASP A 53 17.83 -5.34 -5.75
C ASP A 53 17.99 -4.17 -6.73
N ALA A 54 18.03 -4.47 -8.03
CA ALA A 54 18.08 -3.44 -9.07
C ALA A 54 16.81 -2.57 -9.08
N ALA A 55 15.63 -3.17 -8.92
CA ALA A 55 14.35 -2.45 -8.86
C ALA A 55 14.25 -1.55 -7.62
N VAL A 56 14.67 -2.03 -6.44
CA VAL A 56 14.71 -1.23 -5.20
C VAL A 56 15.67 -0.05 -5.37
N THR A 57 16.83 -0.27 -5.97
CA THR A 57 17.81 0.79 -6.24
C THR A 57 17.27 1.84 -7.21
N ALA A 58 16.58 1.42 -8.28
CA ALA A 58 16.00 2.32 -9.27
C ALA A 58 14.77 3.09 -8.75
N PHE A 59 13.97 2.47 -7.87
CA PHE A 59 12.66 2.98 -7.43
C PHE A 59 12.46 2.90 -5.90
N PRO A 60 13.37 3.45 -5.08
CA PRO A 60 13.33 3.28 -3.62
C PRO A 60 12.04 3.81 -3.00
N LYS A 61 11.57 4.98 -3.46
CA LYS A 61 10.32 5.60 -3.00
C LYS A 61 9.08 4.76 -3.31
N PHE A 62 9.07 4.06 -4.45
CA PHE A 62 7.95 3.19 -4.81
C PHE A 62 7.97 1.91 -4.00
N PHE A 63 9.17 1.36 -3.75
CA PHE A 63 9.34 0.21 -2.87
C PHE A 63 8.87 0.51 -1.44
N GLU A 64 9.31 1.64 -0.86
CA GLU A 64 8.86 2.09 0.46
C GLU A 64 7.33 2.25 0.51
N PHE A 65 6.73 2.78 -0.55
CA PHE A 65 5.30 3.03 -0.62
C PHE A 65 4.46 1.74 -0.80
N LEU A 66 5.06 0.62 -1.21
CA LEU A 66 4.36 -0.67 -1.21
C LEU A 66 3.88 -1.04 0.18
N GLN A 67 4.58 -0.65 1.24
CA GLN A 67 4.12 -0.89 2.61
C GLN A 67 2.69 -0.39 2.83
N LEU A 68 2.26 0.71 2.21
CA LEU A 68 0.88 1.19 2.30
C LEU A 68 -0.07 0.56 1.27
N LYS A 69 0.40 0.32 0.05
CA LYS A 69 -0.44 -0.07 -1.09
C LYS A 69 -0.63 -1.58 -1.19
N ASP A 70 0.41 -2.35 -0.86
CA ASP A 70 0.46 -3.80 -1.00
C ASP A 70 1.54 -4.37 -0.05
N PRO A 71 1.22 -4.43 1.26
CA PRO A 71 2.16 -4.88 2.27
C PRO A 71 2.57 -6.35 2.12
N ASP A 72 1.73 -7.19 1.52
CA ASP A 72 2.04 -8.60 1.26
C ASP A 72 3.16 -8.73 0.22
N THR A 73 3.06 -8.01 -0.91
CA THR A 73 4.15 -7.96 -1.91
C THR A 73 5.42 -7.38 -1.31
N TYR A 74 5.31 -6.33 -0.49
CA TYR A 74 6.47 -5.75 0.20
C TYR A 74 7.19 -6.79 1.07
N LEU A 75 6.46 -7.53 1.91
CA LEU A 75 7.06 -8.55 2.78
C LEU A 75 7.66 -9.72 2.00
N GLN A 76 6.98 -10.20 0.97
CA GLN A 76 7.49 -11.28 0.12
C GLN A 76 8.79 -10.88 -0.59
N LEU A 77 8.90 -9.63 -1.04
CA LEU A 77 10.13 -9.11 -1.66
C LEU A 77 11.24 -8.88 -0.63
N GLN A 78 10.90 -8.49 0.59
CA GLN A 78 11.87 -8.35 1.68
C GLN A 78 12.46 -9.71 2.07
N ALA A 79 11.61 -10.73 2.18
CA ALA A 79 11.94 -12.10 2.55
C ALA A 79 12.41 -12.97 1.38
N LEU A 80 12.56 -12.39 0.18
CA LEU A 80 12.88 -13.15 -1.03
C LEU A 80 14.17 -13.94 -0.84
N GLY A 81 14.13 -15.25 -1.15
CA GLY A 81 15.27 -16.15 -1.00
C GLY A 81 15.59 -16.55 0.45
N GLN A 82 14.74 -16.21 1.42
CA GLN A 82 14.90 -16.59 2.82
C GLN A 82 13.72 -17.46 3.27
N GLU A 83 14.01 -18.53 4.00
CA GLU A 83 12.97 -19.24 4.76
C GLU A 83 12.62 -18.42 6.00
N GLN A 84 11.32 -18.32 6.30
CA GLN A 84 10.84 -17.58 7.46
C GLN A 84 9.91 -18.41 8.31
N THR A 85 10.23 -18.48 9.59
CA THR A 85 9.32 -19.01 10.62
C THR A 85 8.06 -18.15 10.72
N ALA A 86 7.00 -18.71 11.31
CA ALA A 86 5.78 -17.96 11.56
C ALA A 86 6.02 -16.74 12.49
N ALA A 87 6.95 -16.87 13.45
CA ALA A 87 7.30 -15.80 14.38
C ALA A 87 8.00 -14.63 13.67
N GLU A 88 8.94 -14.90 12.78
CA GLU A 88 9.63 -13.88 11.99
C GLU A 88 8.66 -13.15 11.04
N ARG A 89 7.77 -13.89 10.39
CA ARG A 89 6.71 -13.31 9.55
C ARG A 89 5.81 -12.37 10.35
N GLN A 90 5.42 -12.79 11.55
CA GLN A 90 4.60 -11.96 12.43
C GLN A 90 5.35 -10.69 12.90
N ALA A 91 6.62 -10.81 13.25
CA ALA A 91 7.46 -9.67 13.64
C ALA A 91 7.64 -8.68 12.47
N ALA A 92 7.87 -9.19 11.25
CA ALA A 92 7.97 -8.38 10.05
C ALA A 92 6.66 -7.66 9.75
N TRP A 93 5.52 -8.33 9.90
CA TRP A 93 4.21 -7.70 9.76
C TRP A 93 3.99 -6.56 10.76
N GLN A 94 4.33 -6.77 12.03
CA GLN A 94 4.25 -5.71 13.05
C GLN A 94 5.14 -4.51 12.72
N GLN A 95 6.34 -4.77 12.16
CA GLN A 95 7.21 -3.69 11.71
C GLN A 95 6.60 -2.90 10.55
N VAL A 96 5.98 -3.58 9.58
CA VAL A 96 5.24 -2.92 8.49
C VAL A 96 4.12 -2.06 9.06
N GLN A 97 3.34 -2.54 10.02
CA GLN A 97 2.28 -1.72 10.65
C GLN A 97 2.83 -0.45 11.32
N ARG A 98 3.97 -0.54 12.02
CA ARG A 98 4.65 0.64 12.59
C ARG A 98 5.10 1.61 11.51
N ASN A 99 5.72 1.11 10.44
CA ASN A 99 6.19 1.93 9.32
C ASN A 99 5.02 2.61 8.58
N GLN A 100 3.91 1.90 8.38
CA GLN A 100 2.69 2.45 7.80
C GLN A 100 2.18 3.62 8.65
N GLN A 101 2.10 3.45 9.97
CA GLN A 101 1.67 4.51 10.89
C GLN A 101 2.57 5.75 10.77
N GLN A 102 3.89 5.55 10.82
CA GLN A 102 4.86 6.63 10.69
C GLN A 102 4.73 7.35 9.33
N LEU A 103 4.66 6.60 8.24
CA LEU A 103 4.59 7.16 6.89
C LEU A 103 3.31 7.96 6.66
N LEU A 104 2.18 7.53 7.23
CA LEU A 104 0.94 8.32 7.20
C LEU A 104 1.07 9.61 8.02
N ALA A 105 1.70 9.56 9.19
CA ALA A 105 1.93 10.74 10.02
C ALA A 105 2.84 11.76 9.31
N ASP A 106 3.98 11.30 8.78
CA ASP A 106 4.95 12.14 8.07
C ASP A 106 4.34 12.81 6.84
N LYS A 107 3.54 12.07 6.07
CA LYS A 107 2.83 12.60 4.89
C LYS A 107 1.53 13.33 5.24
N ARG A 108 1.17 13.44 6.52
CA ARG A 108 -0.08 14.04 7.02
C ARG A 108 -1.34 13.45 6.36
N LEU A 109 -1.30 12.16 6.04
CA LEU A 109 -2.40 11.43 5.40
C LEU A 109 -3.33 10.88 6.48
N ARG A 110 -4.59 11.32 6.46
CA ARG A 110 -5.60 10.96 7.48
C ARG A 110 -6.46 9.75 7.10
N HIS A 111 -6.57 9.42 5.82
CA HIS A 111 -7.30 8.23 5.37
C HIS A 111 -6.38 7.00 5.35
N ARG A 112 -6.96 5.81 5.50
CA ARG A 112 -6.23 4.52 5.46
C ARG A 112 -6.64 3.63 4.29
N ASN A 113 -7.40 4.19 3.37
CA ASN A 113 -7.94 3.47 2.23
C ASN A 113 -6.91 3.45 1.08
N PHE A 114 -5.95 2.55 1.13
CA PHE A 114 -4.87 2.43 0.14
C PHE A 114 -4.79 1.02 -0.44
N GLY A 115 -4.70 0.92 -1.77
CA GLY A 115 -4.32 -0.33 -2.44
C GLY A 115 -5.16 -1.53 -2.03
N THR A 116 -4.55 -2.57 -1.45
CA THR A 116 -5.25 -3.77 -0.96
C THR A 116 -6.31 -3.45 0.10
N TYR A 117 -6.07 -2.45 0.96
CA TYR A 117 -7.08 -1.97 1.91
C TYR A 117 -8.26 -1.27 1.24
N ALA A 118 -8.13 -0.82 -0.02
CA ALA A 118 -9.23 -0.19 -0.75
C ALA A 118 -10.10 -1.15 -1.54
N LYS A 119 -9.79 -2.45 -1.49
CA LYS A 119 -10.50 -3.48 -2.23
C LYS A 119 -11.00 -4.58 -1.30
N HIS A 120 -12.06 -5.24 -1.71
CA HIS A 120 -12.45 -6.49 -1.07
C HIS A 120 -11.46 -7.58 -1.49
N GLU A 121 -10.81 -8.17 -0.49
CA GLU A 121 -9.99 -9.37 -0.61
C GLU A 121 -10.26 -10.22 0.63
N CYS A 122 -11.03 -11.29 0.48
CA CYS A 122 -11.44 -12.17 1.60
C CYS A 122 -10.66 -13.49 1.67
N GLY A 123 -9.66 -13.68 0.80
CA GLY A 123 -8.79 -14.86 0.78
C GLY A 123 -9.33 -16.06 -0.02
N TYR A 124 -10.61 -16.06 -0.38
CA TYR A 124 -11.19 -17.06 -1.28
C TYR A 124 -10.98 -16.65 -2.73
N ALA A 125 -10.36 -17.51 -3.55
CA ALA A 125 -10.03 -17.19 -4.94
C ALA A 125 -11.26 -16.92 -5.82
N ASP A 126 -12.37 -17.62 -5.53
CA ASP A 126 -13.63 -17.61 -6.27
C ASP A 126 -14.66 -16.59 -5.74
N CYS A 127 -14.29 -15.74 -4.77
CA CYS A 127 -15.21 -14.73 -4.26
C CYS A 127 -15.55 -13.69 -5.34
N PRO A 128 -16.84 -13.49 -5.67
CA PRO A 128 -17.27 -12.56 -6.72
C PRO A 128 -17.03 -11.08 -6.36
N LEU A 129 -16.77 -10.79 -5.09
CA LEU A 129 -16.47 -9.45 -4.60
C LEU A 129 -14.98 -9.11 -4.71
N ASN A 130 -14.09 -10.07 -5.02
CA ASN A 130 -12.65 -9.81 -5.09
C ASN A 130 -12.33 -8.68 -6.08
N GLY A 131 -11.56 -7.71 -5.61
CA GLY A 131 -11.18 -6.53 -6.41
C GLY A 131 -12.21 -5.41 -6.42
N LEU A 132 -13.42 -5.61 -5.87
CA LEU A 132 -14.42 -4.55 -5.73
C LEU A 132 -13.88 -3.46 -4.80
N MET A 133 -14.00 -2.20 -5.23
CA MET A 133 -13.61 -1.06 -4.40
C MET A 133 -14.55 -0.93 -3.20
N ILE A 134 -13.99 -0.84 -2.00
CA ILE A 134 -14.76 -0.79 -0.77
C ILE A 134 -14.54 0.50 0.01
N ARG A 135 -15.56 0.89 0.76
CA ARG A 135 -15.44 1.90 1.83
C ARG A 135 -15.01 1.20 3.11
N GLN A 136 -13.92 1.65 3.71
CA GLN A 136 -13.46 1.16 5.02
C GLN A 136 -14.57 1.29 6.07
N GLY A 137 -14.75 0.23 6.87
CA GLY A 137 -15.82 0.11 7.88
C GLY A 137 -17.16 -0.39 7.33
N SER A 138 -17.26 -0.70 6.04
CA SER A 138 -18.42 -1.40 5.46
C SER A 138 -18.39 -2.91 5.75
N ARG A 139 -19.54 -3.57 5.62
CA ARG A 139 -19.68 -5.04 5.80
C ARG A 139 -18.83 -5.87 4.82
N THR A 140 -18.47 -5.28 3.69
CA THR A 140 -17.65 -5.93 2.65
C THR A 140 -16.16 -5.72 2.87
N THR A 141 -15.73 -5.18 4.01
CA THR A 141 -14.32 -4.98 4.33
C THR A 141 -13.66 -6.31 4.67
N GLY A 142 -12.83 -6.86 3.77
CA GLY A 142 -12.06 -8.08 4.02
C GLY A 142 -10.77 -7.80 4.82
N ARG A 143 -10.10 -6.68 4.53
CA ARG A 143 -8.86 -6.25 5.20
C ARG A 143 -8.95 -4.78 5.62
N GLY A 144 -8.45 -4.48 6.83
CA GLY A 144 -8.41 -3.12 7.38
C GLY A 144 -7.03 -2.80 7.96
N MET A 145 -6.64 -1.53 7.87
CA MET A 145 -5.40 -1.02 8.45
C MET A 145 -5.68 -0.49 9.87
N TRP A 146 -5.18 -1.20 10.86
CA TRP A 146 -5.35 -0.92 12.29
C TRP A 146 -3.99 -0.65 12.94
N PHE A 147 -3.94 0.35 13.81
CA PHE A 147 -2.76 0.71 14.58
C PHE A 147 -3.01 0.54 16.07
N HIS A 148 -1.94 0.30 16.84
CA HIS A 148 -2.05 0.16 18.30
C HIS A 148 -2.55 1.43 19.00
N SER A 149 -2.33 2.60 18.39
CA SER A 149 -2.87 3.87 18.89
C SER A 149 -4.36 4.05 18.64
N ASP A 150 -5.00 3.16 17.87
CA ASP A 150 -6.43 3.24 17.62
C ASP A 150 -7.19 2.98 18.92
N ARG A 151 -8.01 3.95 19.32
CA ARG A 151 -8.92 3.75 20.45
C ARG A 151 -9.90 2.63 20.08
N ARG A 152 -9.92 1.55 20.87
CA ARG A 152 -11.00 0.56 20.82
C ARG A 152 -12.28 1.23 21.33
N LEU A 153 -13.03 1.81 20.41
CA LEU A 153 -14.36 2.30 20.72
C LEU A 153 -15.29 1.10 20.73
N GLY A 154 -15.86 0.78 21.90
CA GLY A 154 -16.97 -0.16 21.98
C GLY A 154 -18.10 0.27 21.04
N TRP A 155 -18.90 -0.69 20.54
CA TRP A 155 -19.92 -0.46 19.53
C TRP A 155 -20.87 0.72 19.86
N ASN A 156 -21.20 0.88 21.14
CA ASN A 156 -22.03 1.98 21.66
C ASN A 156 -21.36 3.37 21.62
N HIS A 157 -20.03 3.43 21.62
CA HIS A 157 -19.27 4.70 21.57
C HIS A 157 -18.96 5.16 20.13
N TYR A 158 -19.13 4.29 19.14
CA TYR A 158 -18.82 4.61 17.73
C TYR A 158 -19.71 5.72 17.16
N ARG A 159 -21.02 5.71 17.44
CA ARG A 159 -21.96 6.76 17.00
C ARG A 159 -21.62 8.13 17.60
N ASN A 160 -21.30 8.14 18.89
CA ASN A 160 -20.94 9.36 19.62
C ASN A 160 -19.61 9.93 19.10
N HIS A 161 -18.62 9.06 18.84
CA HIS A 161 -17.34 9.46 18.26
C HIS A 161 -17.48 10.05 16.84
N GLN A 162 -18.30 9.45 15.96
CA GLN A 162 -18.56 10.03 14.63
C GLN A 162 -19.27 11.39 14.71
N ALA A 163 -20.16 11.57 15.68
CA ALA A 163 -20.82 12.86 15.91
C ALA A 163 -19.83 13.91 16.41
N GLU A 164 -18.92 13.52 17.31
CA GLU A 164 -17.87 14.37 17.86
C GLU A 164 -16.84 14.77 16.81
N GLN A 165 -16.35 13.83 15.99
CA GLN A 165 -15.46 14.14 14.86
C GLN A 165 -16.10 15.14 13.90
N ARG A 166 -17.36 14.92 13.51
CA ARG A 166 -18.09 15.88 12.66
C ARG A 166 -18.24 17.25 13.31
N ARG A 167 -18.40 17.33 14.64
CA ARG A 167 -18.43 18.61 15.38
C ARG A 167 -17.07 19.30 15.35
N GLN A 168 -15.99 18.55 15.57
CA GLN A 168 -14.61 19.08 15.52
C GLN A 168 -14.25 19.54 14.11
N ASP A 169 -14.58 18.78 13.07
CA ASP A 169 -14.35 19.15 11.67
C ASP A 169 -15.08 20.45 11.30
N ARG A 170 -16.34 20.62 11.74
CA ARG A 170 -17.09 21.88 11.55
C ARG A 170 -16.42 23.04 12.28
N LYS A 171 -15.96 22.85 13.52
CA LYS A 171 -15.23 23.88 14.27
C LYS A 171 -13.93 24.27 13.57
N ALA A 172 -13.15 23.28 13.11
CA ALA A 172 -11.90 23.50 12.39
C ALA A 172 -12.13 24.21 11.05
N PHE A 173 -13.17 23.83 10.32
CA PHE A 173 -13.57 24.50 9.08
C PHE A 173 -13.96 25.96 9.32
N ASN A 174 -14.80 26.23 10.33
CA ASN A 174 -15.20 27.60 10.68
C ASN A 174 -14.00 28.45 11.14
N ALA A 175 -13.10 27.89 11.96
CA ALA A 175 -11.88 28.58 12.38
C ALA A 175 -10.92 28.87 11.20
N ALA A 176 -10.82 27.95 10.24
CA ALA A 176 -10.04 28.17 9.03
C ALA A 176 -10.70 29.17 8.06
N ARG A 177 -12.04 29.31 8.09
CA ARG A 177 -12.79 30.32 7.34
C ARG A 177 -12.50 31.73 7.88
N HIS A 178 -12.61 31.92 9.20
CA HIS A 178 -12.37 33.20 9.85
C HIS A 178 -10.91 33.69 9.76
N THR A 179 -9.94 32.78 9.67
CA THR A 179 -8.52 33.15 9.49
C THR A 179 -8.14 33.48 8.05
N ARG A 180 -8.92 33.04 7.05
CA ARG A 180 -8.66 33.31 5.62
C ARG A 180 -9.46 34.48 5.06
N PHE A 181 -10.60 34.80 5.67
CA PHE A 181 -11.44 35.93 5.32
C PHE A 181 -11.93 36.55 6.63
N PRO A 182 -11.16 37.47 7.24
CA PRO A 182 -11.69 38.29 8.33
C PRO A 182 -12.89 39.06 7.77
N GLU A 183 -14.08 38.79 8.32
CA GLU A 183 -15.32 39.48 7.95
C GLU A 183 -15.35 40.89 8.59
N ASP A 184 -14.31 41.69 8.33
CA ASP A 184 -14.21 43.09 8.73
C ASP A 184 -13.76 43.95 7.54
N LEU A 185 -14.74 44.30 6.68
CA LEU A 185 -14.82 45.55 5.91
C LEU A 185 -16.30 45.95 5.80
#